data_AF-A0A6V8CS52-F1
#
_entry.id   AF-A0A6V8CS52-F1
#
_cell.length_a   1.000
_cell.length_b   1.000
_cell.length_c   1.000
_cell.angle_alpha   90.00
_cell.angle_beta   90.00
_cell.angle_gamma   90.00
#
_symmetry.space_group_name_H-M   'P 1'
#
loop_
_entity.id
_entity.type
_entity.pdbx_description
1 polymer ?
#
loop_
_entity_poly.entity_id
_entity_poly.type
_entity_poly.pdbx_seq_one_letter_code
_entity_poly.pdbx_strand_id
1 'polypeptide(L)' 'MECNLDARGKATRLMGGSLGVLFGIGVGVMFLFGVISWPILPYICAASIFGGGFAMFEGWSGWCVVRAIGIRTPL' A
#
# COMPACT_ATOMS: atom_id res chain seq x y z
N MET A 1 -7.95 -17.08 -10.50
CA MET A 1 -8.35 -15.67 -10.29
C MET A 1 -8.43 -15.04 -11.67
N GLU A 2 -9.60 -14.53 -12.05
CA GLU A 2 -9.72 -13.82 -13.34
C GLU A 2 -9.08 -12.43 -13.22
N CYS A 3 -8.20 -12.07 -14.14
CA CYS A 3 -7.54 -10.76 -14.11
C CYS A 3 -8.58 -9.65 -14.28
N ASN A 4 -8.73 -8.76 -13.30
CA ASN A 4 -9.70 -7.65 -13.30
C ASN A 4 -9.02 -6.27 -13.32
N LEU A 5 -7.69 -6.27 -13.47
CA LEU A 5 -6.87 -5.08 -13.40
C LEU A 5 -6.19 -4.82 -14.73
N ASP A 6 -6.37 -3.61 -15.24
CA ASP A 6 -5.69 -3.15 -16.44
C ASP A 6 -4.18 -2.98 -16.19
N ALA A 7 -3.36 -2.98 -17.24
CA ALA A 7 -1.91 -2.81 -17.12
C ALA A 7 -1.54 -1.50 -16.40
N ARG A 8 -2.32 -0.44 -16.65
CA ARG A 8 -2.19 0.84 -15.93
C ARG A 8 -2.56 0.72 -14.46
N GLY A 9 -3.69 0.08 -14.15
CA GLY A 9 -4.14 -0.15 -12.77
C GLY A 9 -3.14 -0.99 -11.95
N LYS A 10 -2.49 -1.96 -12.60
CA LYS A 10 -1.40 -2.75 -12.02
C LYS A 10 -0.19 -1.90 -11.67
N ALA A 11 0.29 -1.08 -12.61
CA ALA A 11 1.44 -0.21 -12.39
C ALA A 11 1.18 0.81 -11.28
N THR A 12 0.02 1.47 -11.29
CA THR A 12 -0.35 2.46 -10.27
C THR A 12 -0.44 1.85 -8.89
N ARG A 13 -1.03 0.66 -8.74
CA ARG A 13 -1.09 -0.04 -7.43
C ARG A 13 0.28 -0.47 -6.94
N LEU A 14 1.17 -0.91 -7.84
CA LEU A 14 2.53 -1.29 -7.46
C LEU A 14 3.39 -0.08 -7.07
N MET A 15 3.29 1.02 -7.81
CA MET A 15 3.99 2.27 -7.48
C MET A 15 3.43 2.87 -6.19
N GLY A 16 2.10 2.98 -6.06
CA GLY A 16 1.48 3.48 -4.83
C GLY A 16 1.78 2.60 -3.61
N GLY A 17 1.72 1.28 -3.77
CA GLY A 17 2.07 0.32 -2.74
C GLY A 17 3.54 0.41 -2.31
N SER A 18 4.46 0.51 -3.26
CA SER A 18 5.90 0.71 -2.99
C SER A 18 6.22 2.01 -2.30
N LEU A 19 5.61 3.12 -2.73
CA LEU A 19 5.74 4.39 -2.04
C LEU A 19 5.17 4.33 -0.61
N GLY A 20 4.04 3.67 -0.40
CA GLY A 20 3.44 3.48 0.93
C GLY A 20 4.32 2.66 1.87
N VAL A 21 4.91 1.56 1.38
CA VAL A 21 5.86 0.75 2.16
C VAL A 21 7.13 1.53 2.47
N LEU A 22 7.71 2.23 1.49
CA LEU A 22 8.89 3.07 1.69
C LEU A 22 8.64 4.18 2.72
N PHE A 23 7.47 4.81 2.65
CA PHE A 23 7.04 5.80 3.64
C PHE A 23 6.94 5.20 5.04
N GLY A 24 6.28 4.04 5.18
CA GLY A 24 6.17 3.34 6.46
C GLY A 24 7.54 2.99 7.06
N ILE A 25 8.46 2.46 6.24
CA ILE A 25 9.84 2.18 6.66
C ILE A 25 10.55 3.47 7.10
N GLY A 26 10.45 4.55 6.33
CA GLY A 26 11.06 5.83 6.68
C GLY A 26 10.55 6.39 8.01
N VAL A 27 9.25 6.34 8.25
CA VAL A 27 8.63 6.74 9.52
C VAL A 27 9.09 5.83 10.67
N GLY A 28 9.16 4.52 10.44
CA GLY A 28 9.68 3.57 11.43
C GLY A 28 11.12 3.84 11.81
N VAL A 29 11.98 4.13 10.84
CA VAL A 29 13.38 4.53 11.06
C VAL A 29 13.45 5.80 11.90
N MET A 30 12.72 6.86 11.53
CA MET A 30 12.68 8.11 12.30
C MET A 30 12.21 7.91 13.75
N PHE A 31 11.25 7.01 13.96
CA PHE A 31 10.78 6.65 15.30
C PHE A 31 11.86 5.92 16.12
N LEU A 32 12.56 4.96 15.52
CA LEU A 32 13.64 4.20 16.19
C LEU A 32 14.83 5.08 16.57
N PHE A 33 15.17 6.08 15.74
CA PHE A 33 16.21 7.06 16.04
C PHE A 33 15.74 8.19 16.96
N GLY A 34 14.50 8.18 17.43
CA GLY A 34 13.96 9.16 18.37
C GLY A 34 13.77 10.57 17.78
N VAL A 35 13.76 10.71 16.45
CA VAL A 35 13.57 12.00 15.76
C VAL A 35 12.13 12.51 15.95
N ILE A 36 11.17 11.57 15.96
CA ILE A 36 9.74 11.85 16.18
C ILE A 36 9.20 10.80 17.15
N SER A 37 8.62 11.25 18.25
CA SER A 37 8.23 10.40 19.39
C SER A 37 6.75 10.49 19.71
N TRP A 38 5.88 10.49 18.68
CA TRP A 38 4.44 10.42 18.93
C TRP A 38 4.00 8.96 19.14
N PRO A 39 3.13 8.69 20.13
CA PRO A 39 2.67 7.33 20.43
C PRO A 39 1.88 6.69 19.28
N ILE A 40 1.37 7.49 18.33
CA ILE A 40 0.64 7.00 17.16
C ILE A 40 1.54 6.54 16.00
N LEU A 41 2.83 6.93 15.97
CA LEU A 41 3.74 6.63 14.85
C LEU A 41 3.89 5.13 14.55
N PRO A 42 4.00 4.23 15.54
CA PRO A 42 4.08 2.79 15.27
C PRO A 42 2.85 2.26 14.53
N TYR A 43 1.65 2.77 14.85
CA TYR A 43 0.42 2.39 14.17
C TYR A 43 0.37 2.93 12.74
N ILE A 44 0.84 4.16 12.50
CA ILE A 44 0.95 4.74 11.16
C ILE A 44 1.95 3.96 10.31
N CYS A 45 3.09 3.59 10.89
CA CYS A 45 4.10 2.75 10.25
C CYS A 45 3.51 1.39 9.84
N ALA A 46 2.85 0.70 10.78
CA ALA A 46 2.20 -0.57 10.51
C ALA A 46 1.13 -0.43 9.42
N ALA A 47 0.22 0.55 9.53
CA ALA A 47 -0.84 0.78 8.54
C ALA A 47 -0.28 1.08 7.15
N SER A 48 0.81 1.84 7.06
CA SER A 48 1.46 2.18 5.78
C SER A 48 2.12 0.95 5.14
N ILE A 49 2.81 0.12 5.93
CA ILE A 49 3.45 -1.11 5.44
C ILE A 49 2.40 -2.13 5.02
N PHE A 50 1.39 -2.39 5.86
CA PHE A 50 0.34 -3.36 5.54
C PHE A 50 -0.53 -2.88 4.37
N GLY A 51 -0.94 -1.61 4.36
CA GLY A 51 -1.72 -1.02 3.27
C GLY A 51 -0.95 -0.98 1.96
N GLY A 52 0.33 -0.57 2.01
CA GLY A 52 1.20 -0.56 0.84
C GLY A 52 1.50 -1.97 0.30
N GLY A 53 1.77 -2.92 1.19
CA GLY A 53 1.99 -4.32 0.84
C GLY A 53 0.74 -4.98 0.24
N PHE A 54 -0.45 -4.66 0.76
CA PHE A 54 -1.70 -5.12 0.17
C PHE A 54 -1.91 -4.57 -1.24
N ALA A 55 -1.63 -3.28 -1.46
CA ALA A 55 -1.70 -2.69 -2.80
C ALA A 55 -0.70 -3.33 -3.78
N MET A 56 0.51 -3.68 -3.32
CA MET A 56 1.46 -4.44 -4.14
C MET A 56 0.93 -5.83 -4.49
N PHE A 57 0.35 -6.55 -3.53
CA PHE A 57 -0.20 -7.88 -3.73
C PHE A 57 -1.34 -7.87 -4.77
N GLU A 58 -2.29 -6.92 -4.66
CA GLU A 58 -3.34 -6.73 -5.66
C GLU A 58 -2.75 -6.42 -7.05
N GLY A 59 -1.69 -5.60 -7.09
CA GLY A 59 -0.98 -5.30 -8.34
C GLY A 59 -0.30 -6.53 -8.96
N TRP A 60 0.45 -7.31 -8.19
CA TRP A 60 1.16 -8.50 -8.68
C TRP A 60 0.22 -9.58 -9.18
N SER A 61 -0.84 -9.86 -8.41
CA SER A 61 -1.87 -10.84 -8.78
C SER A 61 -2.71 -10.40 -10.00
N GLY A 62 -2.64 -9.12 -10.39
CA GLY A 62 -3.49 -8.58 -11.46
C GLY A 62 -4.97 -8.59 -11.08
N TRP A 63 -5.26 -8.62 -9.77
CA TRP A 63 -6.61 -8.79 -9.26
C TRP A 63 -6.84 -7.83 -8.10
N CYS A 64 -7.89 -7.03 -8.21
CA CYS A 64 -8.29 -6.09 -7.19
C CYS A 64 -9.59 -6.52 -6.52
N VAL A 65 -9.55 -6.67 -5.19
CA VAL A 65 -10.70 -7.01 -4.35
C VAL A 65 -11.79 -5.95 -4.48
N VAL A 66 -11.40 -4.68 -4.49
CA VAL A 66 -12.33 -3.53 -4.52
C VAL A 66 -13.20 -3.54 -5.78
N ARG A 67 -12.61 -3.86 -6.94
CA ARG A 67 -13.41 -4.04 -8.17
C ARG A 67 -14.24 -5.32 -8.15
N ALA A 68 -13.75 -6.39 -7.53
CA ALA A 68 -14.48 -7.66 -7.42
C ALA A 68 -15.75 -7.53 -6.56
N ILE A 69 -15.75 -6.67 -5.53
CA ILE A 69 -16.95 -6.36 -4.73
C ILE A 69 -17.87 -5.30 -5.38
N GLY A 70 -17.60 -4.91 -6.64
CA GLY A 70 -18.46 -4.03 -7.44
C GLY A 70 -18.18 -2.53 -7.29
N ILE A 71 -17.12 -2.13 -6.58
CA ILE A 71 -16.76 -0.71 -6.47
C ILE A 71 -15.98 -0.30 -7.71
N ARG A 72 -16.52 0.67 -8.47
CA ARG A 72 -15.82 1.23 -9.63
C ARG A 72 -14.65 2.08 -9.16
N THR A 73 -13.44 1.62 -9.47
CA THR A 73 -12.24 2.45 -9.35
C THR A 73 -11.93 3.07 -10.72
N PRO A 74 -11.74 4.40 -10.82
CA PRO A 74 -11.51 5.08 -12.10
C PRO A 74 -10.13 4.80 -12.72
N LEU A 75 -9.25 4.14 -11.96
CA LEU A 75 -7.92 3.69 -12.38
C LEU A 75 -7.97 2.37 -13.15
#